data_AF-A0A1J5MZI6-F1
#
_entry.id   AF-A0A1J5MZI6-F1
#
_cell.length_a   1.000
_cell.length_b   1.000
_cell.length_c   1.000
_cell.angle_alpha   90.00
_cell.angle_beta   90.00
_cell.angle_gamma   90.00
#
_symmetry.space_group_name_H-M   'P 1'
#
loop_
_entity.id
_entity.type
_entity.pdbx_description
1 polymer ?
#
loop_
_entity_poly.entity_id
_entity_poly.type
_entity_poly.pdbx_seq_one_letter_code
_entity_poly.pdbx_strand_id
1 'polypeptide(L)' 'MLDAAPIRNDWTRAEAEEIYNRPFMDLLFQAQSVHRQHYDPNQVQRSKLLSIKTGGCAE' A
#
# COMPACT_ATOMS: atom_id res chain seq x y z
N MET A 1 -14.86 -19.49 1.20
CA MET A 1 -13.85 -18.59 0.60
C MET A 1 -14.28 -17.19 1.03
N LEU A 2 -13.46 -16.46 1.79
CA LEU A 2 -13.84 -15.13 2.26
C LEU A 2 -13.80 -14.22 1.03
N ASP A 3 -14.97 -13.84 0.53
CA ASP A 3 -15.09 -12.92 -0.61
C ASP A 3 -14.47 -11.59 -0.21
N ALA A 4 -13.35 -11.24 -0.87
CA ALA A 4 -12.73 -9.93 -0.69
C ALA A 4 -13.71 -8.85 -1.18
N ALA A 5 -13.82 -7.75 -0.42
CA ALA A 5 -14.66 -6.62 -0.82
C ALA A 5 -14.23 -6.12 -2.21
N PRO A 6 -15.18 -5.68 -3.06
CA PRO A 6 -14.85 -5.16 -4.38
C PRO A 6 -13.89 -3.97 -4.28
N ILE A 7 -12.88 -3.95 -5.15
CA ILE A 7 -11.87 -2.88 -5.18
C ILE A 7 -12.54 -1.57 -5.56
N ARG A 8 -12.54 -0.61 -4.63
CA ARG A 8 -13.02 0.76 -4.86
C ARG A 8 -11.89 1.67 -5.35
N ASN A 9 -12.24 2.66 -6.17
CA ASN A 9 -11.29 3.60 -6.78
C ASN A 9 -11.68 5.08 -6.58
N ASP A 10 -12.70 5.35 -5.76
CA ASP A 10 -13.38 6.64 -5.60
C ASP A 10 -13.07 7.30 -4.24
N TRP A 11 -11.80 7.24 -3.81
CA TRP A 11 -11.38 7.78 -2.52
C TRP A 11 -11.43 9.31 -2.48
N THR A 12 -12.08 9.83 -1.45
CA THR A 12 -12.04 11.26 -1.10
C THR A 12 -10.85 11.56 -0.18
N ARG A 13 -10.45 12.84 -0.15
CA ARG A 13 -9.41 13.30 0.77
C ARG A 13 -9.76 13.04 2.24
N ALA A 14 -11.02 13.26 2.62
CA ALA A 14 -11.48 13.07 4.00
C ALA A 14 -11.36 11.60 4.45
N GLU A 15 -11.69 10.64 3.58
CA GLU A 15 -11.53 9.22 3.89
C GLU A 15 -10.05 8.83 4.05
N ALA A 16 -9.16 9.38 3.21
CA ALA A 16 -7.73 9.15 3.35
C ALA A 16 -7.16 9.74 4.66
N GLU A 17 -7.62 10.93 5.06
CA GLU A 17 -7.27 11.56 6.33
C GLU A 17 -7.77 10.74 7.53
N GLU A 18 -8.95 10.13 7.44
CA GLU A 18 -9.46 9.25 8.48
C GLU A 18 -8.53 8.04 8.68
N ILE A 19 -8.07 7.40 7.59
CA ILE A 19 -7.13 6.27 7.67
C ILE A 19 -5.81 6.71 8.29
N TYR A 20 -5.27 7.86 7.86
CA TYR A 20 -4.00 8.39 8.35
C TYR A 20 -4.03 8.65 9.87
N ASN A 21 -5.16 9.12 10.39
CA ASN A 21 -5.32 9.47 11.80
C ASN A 21 -5.78 8.30 12.69
N ARG A 22 -5.88 7.06 12.16
CA ARG A 22 -6.25 5.89 12.99
C ARG A 22 -5.16 5.58 14.03
N PRO A 23 -5.55 4.99 15.18
CA PRO A 23 -4.57 4.43 16.11
C PRO A 23 -3.63 3.47 15.38
N PHE A 24 -2.33 3.68 15.55
CA PHE A 24 -1.31 3.04 14.72
C PHE A 24 -1.40 1.50 14.73
N MET A 25 -1.67 0.89 15.88
CA MET A 25 -1.75 -0.57 16.01
C MET A 25 -2.98 -1.15 15.31
N ASP A 26 -4.10 -0.45 15.35
CA ASP A 26 -5.33 -0.85 14.65
C ASP A 26 -5.15 -0.73 13.13
N LEU A 27 -4.52 0.36 12.69
CA LEU A 27 -4.17 0.57 11.28
C LEU A 27 -3.23 -0.53 10.77
N LEU A 28 -2.21 -0.89 11.55
CA LEU A 28 -1.26 -1.93 11.18
C LEU A 28 -1.95 -3.30 11.05
N PHE A 29 -2.81 -3.65 12.01
CA PHE A 29 -3.57 -4.90 11.96
C PHE A 29 -4.51 -4.95 10.74
N GLN A 30 -5.22 -3.86 10.46
CA GLN A 30 -6.08 -3.75 9.29
C GLN A 30 -5.27 -3.88 7.99
N ALA A 31 -4.12 -3.20 7.88
CA ALA A 31 -3.26 -3.26 6.71
C ALA A 31 -2.76 -4.70 6.44
N GLN A 32 -2.34 -5.42 7.48
CA GLN A 32 -1.94 -6.82 7.34
C GLN A 32 -3.10 -7.73 6.92
N SER A 33 -4.29 -7.48 7.46
CA SER A 33 -5.49 -8.25 7.10
C SER A 33 -5.85 -8.06 5.63
N VAL A 34 -5.82 -6.83 5.12
CA VAL A 34 -6.07 -6.51 3.70
C VAL A 34 -4.99 -7.11 2.80
N HIS A 35 -3.70 -7.01 3.18
CA HIS A 35 -2.60 -7.58 2.41
C HIS A 35 -2.77 -9.10 2.25
N ARG A 36 -3.10 -9.83 3.33
CA ARG A 36 -3.29 -11.29 3.31
C ARG A 36 -4.48 -11.75 2.47
N GLN A 37 -5.47 -10.89 2.26
CA GLN A 37 -6.62 -11.20 1.39
C GLN A 37 -6.27 -11.14 -0.10
N HIS A 38 -5.26 -10.35 -0.49
CA HIS A 38 -4.96 -10.04 -1.89
C HIS A 38 -3.60 -10.55 -2.38
N TYR A 39 -2.66 -10.82 -1.47
CA TYR A 39 -1.29 -11.23 -1.79
C TYR A 39 -0.85 -12.42 -0.93
N ASP A 40 0.10 -13.20 -1.45
CA ASP A 40 0.82 -14.18 -0.64
C ASP A 40 1.61 -13.45 0.47
N PRO A 41 1.30 -13.68 1.75
CA PRO A 41 1.92 -12.94 2.85
C PRO A 41 3.42 -13.19 3.02
N ASN A 42 3.95 -14.26 2.42
CA ASN A 42 5.36 -14.63 2.54
C ASN A 42 6.13 -14.40 1.23
N GLN A 43 5.51 -13.77 0.23
CA GLN A 43 6.14 -13.41 -1.03
C GLN A 43 6.46 -11.91 -1.04
N VAL A 44 7.65 -11.57 -1.58
CA VAL A 44 8.09 -10.18 -1.75
C VAL A 44 8.53 -9.97 -3.19
N GLN A 45 8.09 -8.87 -3.81
CA GLN A 45 8.55 -8.47 -5.14
C GLN A 45 10.02 -8.01 -5.10
N ARG A 46 10.84 -8.51 -6.02
CA ARG A 46 12.24 -8.09 -6.19
C ARG A 46 12.40 -7.28 -7.46
N SER A 47 12.84 -6.04 -7.34
CA SER A 47 13.17 -5.17 -8.48
C SER A 47 14.59 -4.62 -8.35
N LYS A 48 15.28 -4.47 -9.48
CA LYS A 48 16.59 -3.83 -9.56
C LYS A 48 16.48 -2.59 -10.42
N LEU A 49 16.63 -1.43 -9.81
CA LEU A 49 16.80 -0.16 -10.52
C LEU A 49 18.28 0.04 -10.86
N LEU A 50 18.56 0.66 -12.00
CA LEU A 50 19.87 1.20 -12.33
C LEU A 50 19.72 2.68 -12.65
N SER A 51 20.47 3.54 -11.97
CA SER A 51 20.63 4.93 -12.40
C SER A 51 21.55 4.94 -13.62
N ILE A 52 20.96 5.00 -14.82
CA ILE A 52 21.71 4.97 -16.08
C ILE A 52 22.55 6.23 -16.31
N LYS A 53 22.22 7.31 -15.59
CA LYS A 53 23.00 8.55 -15.51
C LYS A 53 22.90 9.11 -14.09
N THR A 54 24.02 9.12 -13.38
CA THR A 54 24.14 9.69 -12.03
C THR A 54 24.65 11.13 -12.12
N GLY A 55 23.85 12.08 -11.65
CA GLY A 55 24.19 13.51 -11.63
C GLY A 55 23.82 14.31 -12.88
N GLY A 56 24.09 15.62 -12.84
CA GLY A 56 23.85 16.55 -13.95
C GLY A 56 22.37 16.72 -14.34
N CYS A 57 21.45 16.60 -13.39
CA CYS A 57 20.06 17.02 -13.56
C CYS A 57 19.90 18.42 -12.95
N ALA A 58 19.46 19.37 -13.77
CA ALA A 58 18.82 20.61 -13.33
C ALA A 58 17.33 20.37 -13.58
N GLU A 59 16.63 19.80 -12.61
CA GLU A 59 15.17 19.82 -12.64
C GLU A 59 14.67 21.19 -12.17
#